data_AF-A0A6J4QUG9-F1
#
_entry.id   AF-A0A6J4QUG9-F1
#
_cell.length_a   1.000
_cell.length_b   1.000
_cell.length_c   1.000
_cell.angle_alpha   90.00
_cell.angle_beta   90.00
_cell.angle_gamma   90.00
#
_symmetry.space_group_name_H-M   'P 1'
#
loop_
_entity.id
_entity.type
_entity.pdbx_description
1 polymer ?
#
loop_
_entity_poly.entity_id
_entity_poly.type
_entity_poly.pdbx_seq_one_letter_code
_entity_poly.pdbx_strand_id
1 'polypeptide(L)' 'MLIDPESEQVHVYRPGKEIERLDGVPSLSGEPELPGFVLGLRRIWEPGL' A
#
# COMPACT_ATOMS: atom_id res chain seq x y z
N MET A 1 0.51 4.62 -6.01
CA MET A 1 -0.10 4.15 -4.75
C MET A 1 -0.33 5.37 -3.89
N LEU A 2 -1.47 5.44 -3.21
CA LEU A 2 -1.75 6.42 -2.16
C LEU A 2 -1.84 5.65 -0.85
N ILE A 3 -1.14 6.13 0.17
CA ILE A 3 -1.16 5.56 1.52
C ILE A 3 -1.81 6.62 2.40
N ASP A 4 -2.88 6.23 3.09
CA ASP A 4 -3.59 7.03 4.07
C ASP A 4 -3.35 6.43 5.46
N PRO A 5 -2.38 6.98 6.23
CA PRO A 5 -2.07 6.48 7.56
C PRO A 5 -3.16 6.72 8.60
N GLU A 6 -4.01 7.74 8.43
CA GLU A 6 -5.06 8.04 9.41
C GLU A 6 -6.14 6.96 9.43
N SER A 7 -6.41 6.37 8.27
CA SER A 7 -7.38 5.28 8.12
C SER A 7 -6.74 3.89 7.96
N GLU A 8 -5.40 3.80 7.98
CA GLU A 8 -4.63 2.59 7.65
C GLU A 8 -4.99 1.98 6.28
N GLN A 9 -5.20 2.84 5.28
CA GLN A 9 -5.64 2.44 3.95
C GLN A 9 -4.55 2.61 2.89
N VAL A 10 -4.56 1.71 1.92
CA VAL A 10 -3.74 1.79 0.72
C VAL A 10 -4.64 1.73 -0.51
N HIS A 11 -4.51 2.72 -1.38
CA HIS A 11 -5.20 2.79 -2.66
C HIS A 11 -4.20 2.55 -3.79
N VAL A 12 -4.41 1.48 -4.56
CA VAL A 12 -3.57 1.08 -5.68
C VAL A 12 -4.27 1.45 -6.99
N TYR A 13 -3.59 2.27 -7.78
CA TYR A 13 -4.05 2.75 -9.06
C TYR A 13 -3.23 2.08 -10.16
N ARG A 14 -3.91 1.42 -11.10
CA ARG A 14 -3.29 0.84 -12.30
C ARG A 14 -4.04 1.30 -13.55
N PRO A 15 -3.35 1.59 -14.66
CA PRO A 15 -4.01 2.00 -15.90
C PRO A 15 -5.08 0.99 -16.34
N GLY A 16 -6.29 1.48 -16.63
CA GLY A 16 -7.40 0.67 -17.12
C GLY A 16 -8.00 -0.30 -16.11
N LYS A 17 -7.65 -0.19 -14.82
CA LYS A 17 -8.25 -1.00 -13.74
C LYS A 17 -8.99 -0.11 -12.76
N GLU A 18 -9.97 -0.70 -12.09
CA GLU A 18 -10.60 -0.09 -10.93
C GLU A 18 -9.58 0.10 -9.81
N ILE A 19 -9.82 1.09 -8.95
CA ILE A 19 -8.97 1.37 -7.79
C ILE A 19 -9.10 0.20 -6.82
N GLU A 20 -7.98 -0.39 -6.46
CA GLU A 20 -7.93 -1.42 -5.42
C GLU A 20 -7.68 -0.74 -4.08
N ARG A 21 -8.56 -0.97 -3.10
CA ARG A 21 -8.38 -0.51 -1.72
C ARG A 21 -8.02 -1.69 -0.83
N LEU A 22 -6.96 -1.53 -0.06
CA LEU A 22 -6.50 -2.48 0.94
C LEU A 22 -6.49 -1.80 2.31
N ASP A 23 -7.11 -2.44 3.29
CA ASP A 23 -7.28 -1.94 4.65
C ASP A 23 -6.35 -2.71 5.61
N GLY A 24 -5.54 -2.01 6.41
CA GLY A 24 -4.74 -2.60 7.51
C GLY A 24 -3.67 -3.62 7.10
N VAL A 25 -3.24 -3.64 5.84
CA VAL A 25 -2.25 -4.62 5.38
C VAL A 25 -0.85 -4.31 5.92
N PRO A 26 -0.05 -5.31 6.35
CA PRO A 26 1.28 -5.08 6.91
C PRO A 26 2.34 -4.76 5.85
N SER A 27 2.06 -5.11 4.60
CA SER A 27 2.94 -4.86 3.46
C SER A 27 2.16 -4.83 2.14
N LEU A 28 2.72 -4.16 1.14
CA LEU A 28 2.18 -4.05 -0.21
C LEU A 28 3.23 -4.48 -1.25
N SER A 29 2.82 -5.33 -2.20
CA SER A 29 3.65 -5.68 -3.36
C SER A 29 3.54 -4.63 -4.47
N GLY A 30 4.66 -4.31 -5.11
CA GLY A 30 4.71 -3.45 -6.30
C GLY A 30 4.50 -4.19 -7.61
N GLU A 31 4.26 -5.50 -7.57
CA GLU A 31 4.09 -6.33 -8.77
C GLU A 31 2.79 -6.01 -9.54
N PRO A 32 2.82 -6.11 -10.88
CA PRO A 32 3.98 -6.38 -11.75
C PRO A 32 4.80 -5.14 -12.15
N GLU A 33 4.36 -3.93 -11.77
CA GLU A 33 4.95 -2.68 -12.26
C GLU A 33 6.36 -2.41 -11.71
N LEU A 34 6.64 -2.90 -10.50
CA LEU A 34 7.93 -2.82 -9.82
C LEU A 34 8.37 -4.23 -9.36
N PRO A 35 9.00 -5.02 -10.24
CA PRO A 35 9.39 -6.38 -9.91
C PRO A 35 10.33 -6.47 -8.71
N GLY A 36 10.00 -7.36 -7.77
CA GLY A 36 10.74 -7.59 -6.52
C GLY A 36 10.53 -6.52 -5.45
N PHE A 37 9.72 -5.49 -5.69
CA PHE A 37 9.46 -4.44 -4.71
C PHE A 37 8.35 -4.85 -3.72
N VAL A 38 8.67 -4.77 -2.42
CA VAL A 38 7.71 -4.94 -1.33
C VAL A 38 7.87 -3.79 -0.35
N LEU A 39 6.80 -3.04 -0.13
CA LEU A 39 6.75 -1.97 0.86
C LEU A 39 6.20 -2.50 2.17
N GLY A 40 7.00 -2.45 3.24
CA GLY A 40 6.53 -2.70 4.60
C GLY A 40 5.83 -1.46 5.16
N LEU A 41 4.61 -1.62 5.66
CA LEU A 41 3.74 -0.51 6.04
C LEU A 41 3.66 -0.28 7.56
N ARG A 42 4.16 -1.22 8.38
CA ARG A 42 4.06 -1.15 9.85
C ARG A 42 4.55 0.17 10.46
N ARG A 43 5.70 0.70 10.01
CA ARG A 43 6.24 1.98 10.51
C ARG A 43 5.47 3.21 10.03
N ILE A 44 4.62 3.06 9.02
CA ILE A 44 3.74 4.12 8.52
C ILE A 44 2.46 4.14 9.36
N TRP A 45 1.91 2.97 9.70
CA TRP A 45 0.73 2.84 10.57
C TRP A 45 1.02 3.22 12.01
N GLU A 46 2.15 2.75 12.54
CA GLU A 46 2.54 2.95 13.93
C GLU A 46 3.88 3.71 13.98
N PRO A 47 3.88 5.03 13.72
CA PRO A 47 5.11 5.82 13.79
C PRO A 47 5.64 5.86 15.21
N GLY A 48 6.84 5.30 15.43
CA GLY A 48 7.52 5.26 16.73
C GLY A 48 7.70 3.87 17.35
N LEU A 49 7.20 2.83 16.67
CA LEU A 49 7.54 1.43 16.94
C LEU A 49 8.93 1.05 16.41
#